data_AF-A0A4Q3A1Y5-F1
#
_entry.id   AF-A0A4Q3A1Y5-F1
#
_cell.length_a   1.000
_cell.length_b   1.000
_cell.length_c   1.000
_cell.angle_alpha   90.00
_cell.angle_beta   90.00
_cell.angle_gamma   90.00
#
_symmetry.space_group_name_H-M   'P 1'
#
loop_
_entity.id
_entity.type
_entity.pdbx_description
1 polymer ?
#
loop_
_entity_poly.entity_id
_entity_poly.type
_entity_poly.pdbx_seq_one_letter_code
_entity_poly.pdbx_strand_id
1 'polypeptide(L)'
;MSREKDTNSAQEPKSSERVRNDWKALMDKLSYRAVVSNVPYLAFIAFLCVLYISNNQRSVEMQRELNQKHKIIKELRWKYMDIKTQLLYTRMESQVIRNAAAFGLKPLMLPAYSIEIDTSTAKVAVN
;
A
#
# COMPACT_ATOMS: atom_id res chain seq x y z
N MET A 1 44.75 25.98 -56.22
CA MET A 1 45.61 24.92 -55.66
C MET A 1 45.84 25.22 -54.19
N SER A 2 44.93 24.79 -53.33
CA SER A 2 45.14 24.69 -51.89
C SER A 2 44.54 23.36 -51.47
N ARG A 3 45.46 22.49 -51.09
CA ARG A 3 45.28 21.09 -50.69
C ARG A 3 44.69 21.07 -49.27
N GLU A 4 44.10 19.93 -48.94
CA GLU A 4 43.88 19.43 -47.59
C GLU A 4 42.52 19.76 -46.96
N LYS A 5 41.56 18.85 -47.20
CA LYS A 5 40.55 18.50 -46.23
C LYS A 5 40.54 16.98 -46.08
N ASP A 6 41.04 16.56 -44.93
CA ASP A 6 40.39 15.62 -44.01
C ASP A 6 40.08 14.25 -44.59
N THR A 7 41.02 13.31 -44.47
CA THR A 7 41.03 12.34 -43.36
C THR A 7 39.67 11.64 -43.20
N ASN A 8 39.61 10.51 -43.89
CA ASN A 8 38.76 9.36 -43.67
C ASN A 8 38.26 9.25 -42.21
N SER A 9 37.05 9.74 -41.95
CA SER A 9 36.37 9.59 -40.67
C SER A 9 35.79 8.18 -40.58
N ALA A 10 36.54 7.29 -39.94
CA ALA A 10 36.05 5.99 -39.48
C ALA A 10 34.84 6.22 -38.57
N GLN A 11 33.66 5.94 -39.12
CA GLN A 11 32.39 6.11 -38.45
C GLN A 11 32.16 4.92 -37.52
N GLU A 12 32.39 5.11 -36.22
CA GLU A 12 32.15 4.08 -35.21
C GLU A 12 30.67 3.66 -35.16
N PRO A 13 30.34 2.35 -35.13
CA PRO A 13 28.96 1.91 -35.06
C PRO A 13 28.34 2.33 -33.72
N LYS A 14 27.20 3.03 -33.80
CA LYS A 14 26.40 3.51 -32.67
C LYS A 14 26.11 2.35 -31.71
N SER A 15 26.25 2.58 -30.40
CA SER A 15 26.20 1.50 -29.38
C SER A 15 24.90 0.67 -29.41
N SER A 16 23.80 1.25 -29.89
CA SER A 16 22.52 0.55 -30.07
C SER A 16 22.53 -0.50 -31.18
N GLU A 17 23.35 -0.33 -32.23
CA GLU A 17 23.52 -1.32 -33.30
C GLU A 17 24.39 -2.48 -32.85
N ARG A 18 25.42 -2.20 -32.04
CA ARG A 18 26.28 -3.23 -31.44
C ARG A 18 25.48 -4.18 -30.54
N VAL A 19 24.71 -3.64 -29.59
CA VAL A 19 23.87 -4.45 -28.69
C VAL A 19 22.86 -5.31 -29.45
N ARG A 20 22.25 -4.76 -30.52
CA ARG A 20 21.31 -5.49 -31.37
C ARG A 20 21.99 -6.59 -32.18
N ASN A 21 23.21 -6.36 -32.66
CA ASN A 21 23.99 -7.36 -33.39
C ASN A 21 24.56 -8.44 -32.47
N ASP A 22 24.94 -8.10 -31.25
CA ASP A 22 25.38 -9.05 -30.22
C ASP A 22 24.22 -9.97 -29.80
N TRP A 23 23.02 -9.42 -29.62
CA TRP A 23 21.81 -10.20 -29.36
C TRP A 23 21.47 -11.14 -30.51
N LYS A 24 21.59 -10.68 -31.76
CA LYS A 24 21.37 -11.52 -32.94
C LYS A 24 22.40 -12.64 -33.04
N ALA A 25 23.68 -12.35 -32.82
CA ALA A 25 24.75 -13.35 -32.88
C ALA A 25 24.63 -14.41 -31.76
N LEU A 26 24.20 -14.01 -30.56
CA LEU A 26 23.90 -14.93 -29.47
C LEU A 26 22.67 -15.79 -29.78
N MET A 27 21.62 -15.19 -30.35
CA MET A 27 20.42 -15.91 -30.77
C MET A 27 20.76 -16.92 -31.88
N ASP A 28 21.59 -16.57 -32.87
CA ASP A 28 21.99 -17.48 -33.95
C ASP A 28 22.87 -18.63 -33.43
N LYS A 29 23.81 -18.35 -32.51
CA LYS A 29 24.64 -19.40 -31.89
C LYS A 29 23.82 -20.35 -31.02
N LEU A 30 22.83 -19.82 -30.28
CA LEU A 30 21.92 -20.60 -29.46
C LEU A 30 20.96 -21.39 -30.34
N SER A 31 20.38 -20.77 -31.37
CA SER A 31 19.46 -21.37 -32.34
C SER A 31 20.14 -22.53 -33.08
N TYR A 32 21.33 -22.34 -33.65
CA TYR A 32 22.02 -23.41 -34.39
C TYR A 32 22.35 -24.63 -33.52
N ARG A 33 22.79 -24.43 -32.27
CA ARG A 33 23.10 -25.53 -31.34
C ARG A 33 21.87 -26.16 -30.67
N ALA A 34 20.84 -25.37 -30.37
CA ALA A 34 19.65 -25.81 -29.64
C ALA A 34 18.58 -26.39 -30.57
N VAL A 35 18.38 -25.80 -31.75
CA VAL A 35 17.42 -26.29 -32.76
C VAL A 35 17.86 -27.64 -33.30
N VAL A 36 19.16 -27.85 -33.55
CA VAL A 36 19.63 -29.11 -34.16
C VAL A 36 19.73 -30.27 -33.15
N SER A 37 20.00 -30.02 -31.86
CA SER A 37 20.17 -31.11 -30.89
C SER A 37 18.92 -31.45 -30.08
N ASN A 38 18.00 -30.51 -29.84
CA ASN A 38 16.87 -30.71 -28.92
C ASN A 38 15.62 -29.90 -29.32
N VAL A 39 15.12 -30.09 -30.54
CA VAL A 39 13.82 -29.57 -31.01
C VAL A 39 12.68 -29.71 -29.98
N PRO A 40 12.45 -30.87 -29.32
CA PRO A 40 11.34 -31.01 -28.37
C PRO A 40 11.48 -30.12 -27.13
N TYR A 41 12.70 -29.77 -26.70
CA TYR A 41 12.94 -28.91 -25.54
C TYR A 41 12.56 -27.45 -25.81
N LEU A 42 12.86 -26.95 -27.02
CA LEU A 42 12.47 -25.60 -27.42
C LEU A 42 10.95 -25.47 -27.52
N ALA A 43 10.27 -26.49 -28.06
CA ALA A 43 8.81 -26.55 -28.12
C ALA A 43 8.19 -26.53 -26.71
N PHE A 44 8.80 -27.23 -25.75
CA PHE A 44 8.36 -27.23 -24.35
C PHE A 44 8.49 -25.84 -23.69
N ILE A 45 9.59 -25.12 -23.93
CA ILE A 45 9.76 -23.75 -23.42
C ILE A 45 8.76 -22.80 -24.08
N ALA A 46 8.56 -22.89 -25.39
CA ALA A 46 7.56 -22.09 -26.09
C ALA A 46 6.14 -22.33 -25.53
N PHE A 47 5.81 -23.59 -25.23
CA PHE A 47 4.56 -23.96 -24.58
C PHE A 47 4.43 -23.35 -23.17
N LEU A 48 5.49 -23.41 -22.35
CA LEU A 48 5.53 -22.75 -21.04
C LEU A 48 5.38 -21.23 -21.15
N CYS A 49 6.00 -20.59 -22.14
CA CYS A 49 5.85 -19.16 -22.39
C CYS A 49 4.39 -18.79 -22.71
N VAL A 50 3.70 -19.57 -23.55
CA VAL A 50 2.28 -19.36 -23.86
C VAL A 50 1.42 -19.51 -22.61
N LEU A 51 1.65 -20.57 -21.82
CA LEU A 51 0.96 -20.77 -20.53
C LEU A 51 1.22 -19.61 -19.56
N TYR A 52 2.45 -19.11 -19.50
CA TYR A 52 2.83 -18.01 -18.62
C TYR A 52 2.12 -16.71 -19.02
N ILE A 53 2.12 -16.37 -20.31
CA ILE A 53 1.41 -15.19 -20.84
C ILE A 53 -0.10 -15.30 -20.56
N SER A 54 -0.67 -16.49 -20.78
CA SER A 54 -2.08 -16.78 -20.51
C SER A 54 -2.43 -16.58 -19.02
N ASN A 55 -1.58 -17.07 -18.10
CA ASN A 55 -1.78 -16.87 -16.67
C ASN A 55 -1.64 -15.39 -16.25
N ASN A 56 -0.73 -14.65 -16.89
CA ASN A 56 -0.52 -13.24 -16.60
C ASN A 56 -1.77 -12.37 -16.90
N GLN A 57 -2.59 -12.75 -17.88
CA GLN A 57 -3.78 -11.99 -18.25
C GLN A 57 -4.78 -11.82 -17.08
N ARG A 58 -4.94 -12.84 -16.24
CA ARG A 58 -5.88 -12.83 -15.10
C ARG A 58 -5.43 -11.94 -13.94
N SER A 59 -4.13 -11.66 -13.82
CA SER A 59 -3.59 -10.79 -12.77
C SER A 59 -4.05 -9.33 -12.89
N VAL A 60 -4.34 -8.86 -14.10
CA VAL A 60 -4.75 -7.46 -14.32
C VAL A 60 -6.18 -7.21 -13.80
N GLU A 61 -7.09 -8.17 -14.01
CA GLU A 61 -8.47 -8.09 -13.52
C GLU A 61 -8.52 -8.24 -12.00
N MET A 62 -7.74 -9.18 -11.46
CA MET A 62 -7.58 -9.40 -10.02
C MET A 62 -7.08 -8.13 -9.31
N GLN A 63 -6.08 -7.44 -9.88
CA GLN A 63 -5.54 -6.20 -9.33
C GLN A 63 -6.57 -5.06 -9.31
N ARG A 64 -7.42 -4.97 -10.34
CA ARG A 64 -8.49 -3.96 -10.39
C ARG A 64 -9.54 -4.22 -9.31
N GLU A 65 -9.96 -5.47 -9.14
CA GLU A 65 -10.91 -5.82 -8.07
C GLU A 65 -10.32 -5.55 -6.69
N LEU A 66 -9.05 -5.96 -6.45
CA LEU A 66 -8.35 -5.69 -5.20
C LEU A 66 -8.30 -4.20 -4.84
N ASN A 67 -8.03 -3.34 -5.83
CA ASN A 67 -8.05 -1.89 -5.62
C ASN A 67 -9.44 -1.37 -5.27
N GLN A 68 -10.50 -1.90 -5.87
CA GLN A 68 -11.88 -1.55 -5.52
C GLN A 68 -12.22 -1.97 -4.09
N LYS A 69 -11.89 -3.21 -3.69
CA LYS A 69 -12.09 -3.68 -2.32
C LYS A 69 -11.32 -2.83 -1.30
N HIS A 70 -10.07 -2.46 -1.62
CA HIS A 70 -9.27 -1.56 -0.79
C HIS A 70 -9.89 -0.18 -0.61
N LYS A 71 -10.50 0.37 -1.68
CA LYS A 71 -11.19 1.66 -1.61
C LYS A 71 -12.40 1.59 -0.68
N ILE A 72 -13.18 0.51 -0.76
CA ILE A 72 -14.35 0.28 0.11
C ILE A 72 -13.91 0.17 1.59
N ILE A 73 -12.84 -0.57 1.89
CA ILE A 73 -12.32 -0.68 3.27
C ILE A 73 -11.88 0.69 3.80
N LYS A 74 -11.22 1.50 2.97
CA LYS A 74 -10.85 2.87 3.36
C LYS A 74 -12.09 3.72 3.65
N GLU A 75 -13.08 3.71 2.76
CA GLU A 75 -14.33 4.45 2.95
C GLU A 75 -15.05 4.03 4.25
N LEU A 76 -15.13 2.73 4.52
CA LEU A 76 -15.76 2.21 5.74
C LEU A 76 -15.03 2.68 7.00
N ARG A 77 -13.69 2.68 6.97
CA ARG A 77 -12.86 3.20 8.06
C ARG A 77 -13.08 4.69 8.31
N TRP A 78 -13.17 5.47 7.24
CA TRP A 78 -13.47 6.90 7.32
C TRP A 78 -14.84 7.15 7.95
N LYS A 79 -15.88 6.43 7.52
CA LYS A 79 -17.22 6.52 8.12
C LYS A 79 -17.24 6.18 9.62
N TYR A 80 -16.53 5.13 10.01
CA TYR A 80 -16.41 4.76 11.42
C TYR A 80 -15.71 5.85 12.25
N MET A 81 -14.60 6.39 11.74
CA MET A 81 -13.85 7.43 12.44
C MET A 81 -14.65 8.72 12.57
N ASP A 82 -15.43 9.08 11.55
CA ASP A 82 -16.31 10.24 11.59
C ASP A 82 -17.39 10.07 12.68
N ILE A 83 -18.14 8.97 12.66
CA ILE A 83 -19.18 8.69 13.68
C ILE A 83 -18.58 8.64 15.09
N LYS A 84 -17.43 8.00 15.26
CA LYS A 84 -16.73 7.96 16.55
C LYS A 84 -16.37 9.38 17.03
N THR A 85 -15.90 10.24 16.12
CA THR A 85 -15.53 11.62 16.44
C THR A 85 -16.76 12.45 16.80
N GLN A 86 -17.88 12.27 16.08
CA GLN A 86 -19.16 12.90 16.43
C GLN A 86 -19.64 12.48 17.82
N LEU A 87 -19.57 11.19 18.15
CA LEU A 87 -19.91 10.69 19.48
C LEU A 87 -18.97 11.23 20.56
N LEU A 88 -17.67 11.30 20.26
CA LEU A 88 -16.70 11.87 21.19
C LEU A 88 -17.02 13.34 21.45
N TYR A 89 -17.30 14.14 20.42
CA TYR A 89 -17.69 15.55 20.54
C TYR A 89 -18.91 15.73 21.46
N THR A 90 -19.94 14.89 21.32
CA THR A 90 -21.09 14.91 22.23
C THR A 90 -20.71 14.53 23.66
N ARG A 91 -19.78 13.58 23.83
CA ARG A 91 -19.31 13.10 25.14
C ARG A 91 -18.19 13.95 25.75
N MET A 92 -17.61 14.89 25.02
CA MET A 92 -16.53 15.73 25.52
C MET A 92 -17.06 16.48 26.74
N GLU A 93 -16.33 16.37 27.85
CA GLU A 93 -16.74 16.92 29.14
C GLU A 93 -17.00 18.42 29.05
N SER A 94 -16.26 19.17 28.22
CA SER A 94 -16.53 20.60 27.97
C SER A 94 -17.90 20.85 27.31
N GLN A 95 -18.32 20.00 26.37
CA GLN A 95 -19.65 20.08 25.75
C GLN A 95 -20.74 19.71 26.74
N VAL A 96 -20.52 18.62 27.50
CA VAL A 96 -21.46 18.16 28.53
C VAL A 96 -21.61 19.20 29.63
N ILE A 97 -20.53 19.85 30.07
CA ILE A 97 -20.56 20.94 31.05
C ILE A 97 -21.30 22.16 30.49
N ARG A 98 -21.11 22.54 29.22
CA ARG A 98 -21.87 23.64 28.60
C ARG A 98 -23.36 23.31 28.47
N ASN A 99 -23.70 22.10 28.01
CA ASN A 99 -25.08 21.65 27.89
C ASN A 99 -25.74 21.52 29.27
N ALA A 100 -25.03 21.01 30.27
CA ALA A 100 -25.50 20.92 31.66
C ALA A 100 -25.60 22.31 32.32
N ALA A 101 -24.74 23.26 31.96
CA ALA A 101 -24.83 24.65 32.41
C ALA A 101 -26.07 25.36 31.85
N ALA A 102 -26.54 25.00 30.64
CA ALA A 102 -27.83 25.46 30.13
C ALA A 102 -29.02 24.96 30.98
N PHE A 103 -28.85 23.83 31.67
CA PHE A 103 -29.79 23.31 32.67
C PHE A 103 -29.48 23.79 34.11
N GLY A 104 -28.57 24.76 34.29
CA GLY A 104 -28.25 25.36 35.60
C GLY A 104 -27.27 24.57 36.48
N LEU A 105 -26.67 23.49 35.97
CA LEU A 105 -25.73 22.65 36.72
C LEU A 105 -24.29 23.18 36.58
N LYS A 106 -23.63 23.51 37.70
CA LYS A 106 -22.24 23.98 37.74
C LYS A 106 -21.27 22.79 37.84
N PRO A 107 -20.13 22.80 37.13
CA PRO A 107 -19.12 21.75 37.23
C PRO A 107 -18.54 21.66 38.65
N LEU A 108 -18.32 20.44 39.16
CA LEU A 108 -17.59 20.24 40.41
C LEU A 108 -16.13 20.68 40.20
N MET A 109 -15.73 21.79 40.82
CA MET A 109 -14.35 22.30 40.79
C MET A 109 -13.42 21.60 41.81
N LEU A 110 -13.93 20.61 42.54
CA LEU A 110 -13.24 19.93 43.63
C LEU A 110 -13.19 18.42 43.31
N PRO A 111 -12.04 17.74 43.45
CA PRO A 111 -11.97 16.29 43.31
C PRO A 111 -12.88 15.62 44.36
N ALA A 112 -13.46 14.47 44.00
CA ALA A 112 -14.47 13.77 44.80
C ALA A 112 -13.99 13.52 46.25
N TYR A 113 -14.83 13.89 47.22
CA TYR A 113 -14.56 13.65 48.63
C TYR A 113 -14.79 12.17 48.97
N SER A 114 -13.74 11.52 49.47
CA SER A 114 -13.86 10.19 50.10
C SER A 114 -14.64 10.35 51.40
N ILE A 115 -15.78 9.66 51.50
CA ILE A 115 -16.56 9.61 52.73
C ILE A 115 -15.94 8.51 53.58
N GLU A 116 -15.04 8.87 54.48
CA GLU A 116 -14.56 7.94 55.51
C GLU A 116 -15.66 7.83 56.57
N ILE A 117 -16.28 6.65 56.66
CA ILE A 117 -17.26 6.35 57.69
C ILE A 117 -16.55 6.22 59.05
N ASP A 118 -16.62 7.25 59.89
CA ASP A 118 -16.17 7.15 61.27
C ASP A 118 -17.10 6.19 62.04
N THR A 119 -16.60 4.99 62.32
CA THR A 119 -17.30 3.92 63.07
C THR A 119 -17.44 4.22 64.57
N SER A 120 -17.18 5.46 65.01
CA SER A 120 -17.16 5.87 66.42
C SER A 120 -18.55 6.04 67.04
N THR A 121 -19.58 6.37 66.25
CA THR A 121 -20.95 6.61 66.77
C THR A 121 -21.79 5.34 66.95
N ALA A 122 -21.32 4.17 66.50
CA ALA A 122 -22.07 2.91 66.62
C ALA A 122 -22.04 2.27 68.03
N LYS A 123 -21.17 2.73 68.94
CA LYS A 123 -21.03 2.15 70.30
C LYS A 123 -21.83 2.86 71.40
N VAL A 124 -22.49 3.99 71.11
CA VAL A 124 -23.24 4.76 72.13
C VAL A 124 -24.73 4.34 72.20
N ALA A 125 -25.22 3.53 71.25
CA ALA A 125 -26.61 3.06 71.24
C ALA A 125 -26.81 1.68 71.92
N VAL A 126 -25.77 1.12 72.56
CA VAL A 126 -25.83 -0.14 73.30
C VAL A 126 -25.24 0.07 74.70
N ASN A 127 -25.95 0.83 75.53
CA ASN A 127 -25.94 0.69 76.98
C ASN A 127 -27.21 1.31 77.56
#